data_AF-A0A0P7XSJ7-F1
#
_entry.id   AF-A0A0P7XSJ7-F1
#
_cell.length_a   1.000
_cell.length_b   1.000
_cell.length_c   1.000
_cell.angle_alpha   90.00
_cell.angle_beta   90.00
_cell.angle_gamma   90.00
#
_symmetry.space_group_name_H-M   'P 1'
#
loop_
_entity.id
_entity.type
_entity.pdbx_description
1 polymer ?
#
loop_
_entity_poly.entity_id
_entity_poly.type
_entity_poly.pdbx_seq_one_letter_code
_entity_poly.pdbx_strand_id
1 'polypeptide(L)' 'MVLRALYWIPIFGWLLRDAVHGDTLSRILFVVNLLVLWALAVMIFGYAAIIIPALLLTPTILAIIVVFTLGR' A
#
# COMPACT_ATOMS: atom_id res chain seq x y z
N MET A 1 -10.16 -14.03 -9.30
CA MET A 1 -10.64 -13.10 -10.35
C MET A 1 -10.14 -11.67 -10.12
N VAL A 2 -10.17 -11.13 -8.89
CA VAL A 2 -9.71 -9.76 -8.55
C VAL A 2 -8.24 -9.48 -8.90
N LEU A 3 -7.32 -10.41 -8.61
CA LEU A 3 -5.88 -10.24 -8.91
C LEU A 3 -5.58 -10.04 -10.41
N ARG A 4 -6.35 -10.67 -11.30
CA ARG A 4 -6.16 -10.56 -12.76
C ARG A 4 -6.56 -9.17 -13.28
N ALA A 5 -7.54 -8.53 -12.67
CA ALA A 5 -7.94 -7.16 -12.98
C ALA A 5 -6.92 -6.14 -12.45
N LEU A 6 -6.33 -6.38 -11.27
CA LEU A 6 -5.31 -5.51 -10.69
C LEU A 6 -4.03 -5.48 -11.52
N TYR A 7 -3.61 -6.61 -12.10
CA TYR A 7 -2.46 -6.72 -13.01
C TYR A 7 -2.67 -6.07 -14.39
N TRP A 8 -3.89 -5.66 -14.72
CA TRP A 8 -4.22 -5.00 -15.99
C TRP A 8 -4.07 -3.48 -15.94
N ILE A 9 -3.95 -2.90 -14.75
CA ILE A 9 -3.66 -1.48 -14.57
C ILE A 9 -2.16 -1.30 -14.81
N PRO A 10 -1.72 -0.68 -15.93
CA PRO A 10 -0.33 -0.76 -16.39
C PRO A 10 0.70 -0.15 -15.43
N ILE A 11 0.28 0.70 -14.50
CA ILE A 11 1.19 1.37 -13.55
C ILE A 11 1.25 0.61 -12.22
N PHE A 12 0.10 0.40 -11.55
CA PHE A 12 0.06 -0.29 -10.26
C PHE A 12 0.18 -1.82 -10.39
N GLY A 13 -0.40 -2.38 -11.45
CA GLY A 13 -0.43 -3.82 -11.70
C GLY A 13 0.93 -4.40 -12.07
N TRP A 14 1.74 -3.69 -12.86
CA TRP A 14 3.10 -4.13 -13.19
C TRP A 14 4.02 -4.06 -11.97
N LEU A 15 3.97 -2.96 -11.21
CA LEU A 15 4.73 -2.81 -9.96
C LEU A 15 4.39 -3.93 -8.96
N LEU A 16 3.10 -4.22 -8.77
CA LEU A 16 2.63 -5.28 -7.88
C LEU A 16 2.99 -6.68 -8.39
N ARG A 17 2.94 -6.91 -9.70
CA ARG A 17 3.32 -8.19 -10.31
C ARG A 17 4.81 -8.48 -10.10
N ASP A 18 5.65 -7.47 -10.35
CA ASP A 18 7.10 -7.56 -10.21
C ASP A 18 7.54 -7.61 -8.75
N ALA A 19 6.80 -7.01 -7.83
CA ALA A 19 7.03 -7.19 -6.39
C ALA A 19 6.76 -8.63 -5.93
N VAL A 20 5.72 -9.28 -6.46
CA VAL A 20 5.34 -10.63 -6.03
C VAL A 20 6.20 -11.70 -6.71
N HIS A 21 6.43 -11.58 -8.02
CA HIS A 21 7.09 -12.62 -8.85
C HIS A 21 8.51 -12.26 -9.27
N GLY A 22 8.96 -11.03 -9.06
CA GLY A 22 10.29 -10.57 -9.46
C GLY A 22 11.39 -10.91 -8.45
N ASP A 23 12.62 -10.70 -8.90
CA ASP A 23 13.84 -10.91 -8.10
C ASP A 23 13.93 -9.93 -6.91
N THR A 24 14.84 -10.18 -5.98
CA THR A 24 15.08 -9.38 -4.77
C THR A 24 15.23 -7.88 -5.09
N LEU A 25 15.93 -7.55 -6.17
CA LEU A 25 16.07 -6.17 -6.63
C LEU A 25 14.74 -5.53 -7.04
N SER A 26 13.85 -6.29 -7.66
CA SER A 26 12.51 -5.81 -8.07
C SER A 26 11.64 -5.47 -6.84
N ARG A 27 11.74 -6.28 -5.78
CA ARG A 27 11.06 -6.02 -4.49
C ARG A 27 11.57 -4.74 -3.83
N ILE A 28 12.88 -4.52 -3.84
CA ILE A 28 13.47 -3.30 -3.28
C ILE A 28 13.01 -2.07 -4.09
N LEU A 29 13.05 -2.15 -5.42
CA LEU A 29 12.58 -1.06 -6.29
C LEU A 29 11.10 -0.76 -6.11
N PHE A 30 10.26 -1.76 -5.85
CA PHE A 30 8.84 -1.55 -5.52
C PHE A 30 8.68 -0.69 -4.26
N VAL A 31 9.38 -1.04 -3.18
CA VAL A 31 9.32 -0.28 -1.91
C VAL A 31 9.85 1.14 -2.10
N VAL A 32 10.97 1.30 -2.81
CA VAL A 32 11.54 2.62 -3.11
C VAL A 32 10.56 3.47 -3.92
N ASN A 33 9.97 2.92 -4.99
CA ASN A 33 8.99 3.62 -5.80
C ASN A 33 7.74 3.99 -5.00
N LEU A 34 7.27 3.12 -4.10
CA LEU A 34 6.15 3.41 -3.21
C LEU A 34 6.46 4.59 -2.27
N LEU A 35 7.66 4.61 -1.68
CA LEU A 35 8.11 5.72 -0.82
C LEU A 35 8.25 7.02 -1.61
N VAL A 36 8.79 6.98 -2.82
CA VAL A 36 8.91 8.15 -3.70
C VAL A 36 7.53 8.67 -4.10
N LEU A 37 6.61 7.80 -4.50
CA LEU A 37 5.22 8.20 -4.81
C LEU A 37 4.53 8.82 -3.61
N TRP A 38 4.75 8.29 -2.40
CA TRP A 38 4.20 8.87 -1.19
C TRP A 38 4.83 10.23 -0.87
N ALA A 39 6.14 10.41 -1.03
CA ALA A 39 6.80 11.70 -0.89
C ALA A 39 6.28 12.73 -1.90
N LEU A 40 6.09 12.33 -3.17
CA LEU A 40 5.44 13.16 -4.18
C LEU A 40 4.00 13.54 -3.77
N ALA A 41 3.24 12.60 -3.22
CA ALA A 41 1.90 12.87 -2.71
C ALA A 41 1.92 13.89 -1.55
N VAL A 42 2.90 13.80 -0.64
CA VAL A 42 3.09 14.80 0.42
C VAL A 42 3.45 16.17 -0.16
N MET A 43 4.26 16.25 -1.22
CA MET A 43 4.59 17.53 -1.86
C MET A 43 3.40 18.16 -2.59
N ILE A 44 2.53 17.34 -3.22
CA ILE A 44 1.38 17.82 -4.00
C ILE A 44 0.18 18.13 -3.10
N PHE A 45 -0.14 17.25 -2.14
CA PHE A 45 -1.34 17.32 -1.31
C PHE A 45 -1.05 17.76 0.14
N GLY A 46 0.21 17.91 0.52
CA GLY A 46 0.61 18.38 1.85
C GLY A 46 0.23 17.40 2.96
N TYR A 47 -0.21 17.97 4.08
CA TYR A 47 -0.61 17.21 5.28
C TYR A 47 -1.73 16.18 5.00
N ALA A 48 -2.57 16.42 3.99
CA ALA A 48 -3.63 15.49 3.60
C ALA A 48 -3.09 14.09 3.25
N ALA A 49 -1.93 14.01 2.61
CA ALA A 49 -1.29 12.73 2.25
C ALA A 49 -0.79 11.92 3.45
N ILE A 50 -0.67 12.55 4.63
CA ILE A 50 -0.24 11.91 5.88
C ILE A 50 -1.46 11.55 6.74
N ILE A 51 -2.41 12.49 6.89
CA ILE A 51 -3.55 12.29 7.80
C ILE A 51 -4.54 11.24 7.30
N ILE A 52 -4.71 11.08 5.98
CA ILE A 52 -5.63 10.08 5.42
C ILE A 52 -5.19 8.65 5.78
N PRO A 53 -3.94 8.21 5.53
CA PRO A 53 -3.47 6.90 5.99
C PRO A 53 -3.62 6.71 7.51
N ALA A 54 -3.29 7.74 8.31
CA ALA A 54 -3.43 7.66 9.76
C ALA A 54 -4.89 7.42 10.19
N LEU A 55 -5.83 8.20 9.65
CA LEU A 55 -7.26 8.08 9.93
C LEU A 55 -7.86 6.75 9.46
N LEU A 56 -7.34 6.15 8.39
CA LEU A 56 -7.75 4.82 7.95
C LEU A 56 -7.16 3.71 8.83
N LEU A 57 -5.91 3.87 9.26
CA LEU A 57 -5.24 2.91 10.13
C LEU A 57 -5.84 2.88 11.53
N THR A 58 -6.27 4.01 12.09
CA THR A 58 -6.86 4.07 13.44
C THR A 58 -8.04 3.10 13.65
N PRO A 59 -9.16 3.18 12.90
CA PRO A 59 -10.26 2.24 13.06
C PRO A 59 -9.87 0.81 12.68
N THR A 60 -8.94 0.65 11.73
CA THR A 60 -8.44 -0.68 11.32
C THR A 60 -7.72 -1.37 12.48
N ILE A 61 -6.80 -0.67 13.16
CA ILE A 61 -6.06 -1.21 14.30
C ILE A 61 -7.00 -1.46 15.47
N LEU A 62 -7.95 -0.55 15.74
CA LEU A 62 -8.95 -0.76 16.78
C LEU A 62 -9.80 -2.01 16.50
N ALA A 63 -10.24 -2.20 15.24
CA ALA A 63 -10.97 -3.40 14.84
C ALA A 63 -10.12 -4.67 15.00
N ILE A 64 -8.84 -4.63 14.63
CA ILE A 64 -7.90 -5.74 14.82
C ILE A 64 -7.78 -6.11 16.31
N ILE A 65 -7.61 -5.13 17.19
CA ILE A 65 -7.52 -5.35 18.64
C ILE A 65 -8.81 -5.98 19.18
N VAL A 66 -9.97 -5.49 18.74
CA VAL A 66 -11.27 -6.05 19.15
C VAL A 66 -11.40 -7.49 18.67
N VAL A 67 -11.03 -7.80 17.43
CA VAL A 67 -11.07 -9.17 16.89
C VAL A 67 -10.16 -10.11 17.70
N PHE A 68 -8.91 -9.69 17.97
CA PHE A 68 -8.00 -10.49 18.78
C PHE A 68 -8.50 -10.68 20.22
N THR A 69 -9.11 -9.66 20.82
CA THR A 69 -9.68 -9.74 22.17
C THR A 69 -10.89 -10.68 22.23
N LEU A 70 -11.66 -10.76 21.14
CA LEU A 70 -12.78 -11.69 21.00
C LEU A 70 -12.34 -13.15 20.77
N GLY A 71 -11.03 -13.41 20.65
CA GLY A 71 -10.47 -14.76 20.49
C GLY A 71 -10.78 -15.41 19.14
N ARG A 72 -11.02 -14.60 18.10
CA ARG A 72 -11.20 -15.06 16.71
C ARG A 72 -9.94 -14.88 15.88
#